data_AF-A0AAV1API4-F1
#
_entry.id   AF-A0AAV1API4-F1
#
_cell.length_a   1.000
_cell.length_b   1.000
_cell.length_c   1.000
_cell.angle_alpha   90.00
_cell.angle_beta   90.00
_cell.angle_gamma   90.00
#
_symmetry.space_group_name_H-M   'P 1'
#
loop_
_entity.id
_entity.type
_entity.pdbx_description
1 polymer ?
#
loop_
_entity_poly.entity_id
_entity_poly.type
_entity_poly.pdbx_seq_one_letter_code
_entity_poly.pdbx_strand_id
1 'polypeptide(L)'
;MICHILLHLVCEENYESQVPETPTNKDTQAPSQVNQSQCEATSNRTGKRAGKRVKYNDDVSDSLLTSLNKLGEFYAGTLENVKQLTSCFVHEKHTADRRNQIVSILKEIEGLSTIDVVRAVMLITKDNNLLDCFFTMDTLELGKEFVKIILTTNSS
;
A
#
# COMPACT_ATOMS: atom_id res chain seq x y z
N MET A 1 8.72 3.84 -25.37
CA MET A 1 7.68 4.21 -24.38
C MET A 1 6.27 3.87 -24.88
N ILE A 2 6.11 2.76 -25.62
CA ILE A 2 4.83 2.33 -26.22
C ILE A 2 4.12 1.28 -25.33
N CYS A 3 4.81 0.77 -24.30
CA CYS A 3 4.32 -0.34 -23.47
C CYS A 3 3.09 0.01 -22.60
N HIS A 4 2.82 1.29 -22.32
CA HIS A 4 1.67 1.67 -21.48
C HIS A 4 0.32 1.68 -22.19
N ILE A 5 0.28 1.70 -23.53
CA ILE A 5 -0.98 1.80 -24.27
C ILE A 5 -1.73 0.45 -24.28
N LEU A 6 -1.03 -0.68 -24.11
CA LEU A 6 -1.66 -2.01 -24.19
C LEU A 6 -2.15 -2.55 -22.83
N LEU A 7 -1.70 -2.02 -21.69
CA LEU A 7 -2.14 -2.54 -20.39
C LEU A 7 -3.52 -2.04 -19.96
N HIS A 8 -4.00 -0.93 -20.54
CA HIS A 8 -5.31 -0.35 -20.20
C HIS A 8 -6.52 -1.07 -20.81
N LEU A 9 -6.31 -2.12 -21.63
CA LEU A 9 -7.41 -2.81 -22.30
C LEU A 9 -7.86 -4.13 -21.66
N VAL A 10 -7.21 -4.66 -20.61
CA VAL A 10 -7.43 -6.09 -20.24
C VAL A 10 -7.87 -6.38 -18.79
N CYS A 11 -7.84 -5.46 -17.82
CA CYS A 11 -8.21 -5.86 -16.45
C CYS A 11 -9.25 -4.93 -15.79
N GLU A 12 -10.45 -4.88 -16.37
CA GLU A 12 -11.69 -4.67 -15.62
C GLU A 12 -12.26 -6.04 -15.27
N GLU A 13 -11.78 -6.66 -14.18
CA GLU A 13 -12.57 -7.67 -13.48
C GLU A 13 -12.54 -7.41 -11.98
N ASN A 14 -13.72 -6.99 -11.54
CA ASN A 14 -14.23 -6.76 -10.20
C ASN A 14 -13.94 -7.97 -9.27
N TYR A 15 -13.17 -7.76 -8.19
CA TYR A 15 -13.07 -8.74 -7.10
C TYR A 15 -13.72 -8.19 -5.84
N GLU A 16 -15.00 -8.48 -5.71
CA GLU A 16 -15.78 -8.32 -4.49
C GLU A 16 -15.39 -9.45 -3.52
N SER A 17 -14.59 -9.13 -2.50
CA SER A 17 -14.11 -10.13 -1.53
C SER A 17 -15.19 -10.40 -0.47
N GLN A 18 -16.07 -11.38 -0.73
CA GLN A 18 -16.97 -11.93 0.29
C GLN A 18 -16.19 -12.77 1.31
N VAL A 19 -16.30 -12.40 2.59
CA VAL A 19 -15.83 -13.19 3.74
C VAL A 19 -16.91 -14.21 4.10
N PRO A 20 -16.61 -15.52 4.26
CA PRO A 20 -17.59 -16.46 4.78
C PRO A 20 -17.71 -16.34 6.30
N GLU A 21 -18.88 -15.91 6.78
CA GLU A 21 -19.29 -16.09 8.17
C GLU A 21 -19.52 -17.58 8.48
N THR A 22 -19.05 -18.05 9.63
CA THR A 22 -19.36 -19.41 10.13
C THR A 22 -20.26 -19.31 11.37
N PRO A 23 -21.38 -20.06 11.46
CA PRO A 23 -22.36 -19.92 12.54
C PRO A 23 -22.02 -20.69 13.84
N THR A 24 -22.63 -20.16 14.91
CA THR A 24 -22.55 -20.47 16.34
C THR A 24 -23.25 -21.76 16.82
N ASN A 25 -22.58 -22.49 17.75
CA ASN A 25 -23.01 -23.39 18.86
C ASN A 25 -24.15 -24.42 18.71
N LYS A 26 -23.93 -25.63 19.29
CA LYS A 26 -24.58 -26.08 20.55
C LYS A 26 -24.07 -27.43 21.11
N ASP A 27 -23.87 -27.42 22.43
CA ASP A 27 -23.79 -28.45 23.49
C ASP A 27 -23.92 -29.96 23.18
N THR A 28 -23.15 -30.79 23.91
CA THR A 28 -23.66 -31.73 24.95
C THR A 28 -22.52 -32.51 25.66
N GLN A 29 -22.28 -32.12 26.91
CA GLN A 29 -22.15 -32.94 28.14
C GLN A 29 -21.02 -34.00 28.32
N ALA A 30 -20.13 -33.71 29.29
CA ALA A 30 -19.33 -34.68 30.05
C ALA A 30 -20.15 -35.28 31.22
N PRO A 31 -19.71 -36.44 31.76
CA PRO A 31 -19.50 -36.48 33.21
C PRO A 31 -18.18 -37.15 33.64
N SER A 32 -17.68 -36.59 34.73
CA SER A 32 -16.45 -36.85 35.48
C SER A 32 -16.50 -38.13 36.33
N GLN A 33 -15.36 -38.82 36.49
CA GLN A 33 -14.99 -39.65 37.66
C GLN A 33 -13.44 -39.58 37.77
N VAL A 34 -12.85 -38.78 38.66
CA VAL A 34 -12.60 -38.96 40.11
C VAL A 34 -11.93 -40.30 40.47
N ASN A 35 -10.62 -40.18 40.69
CA ASN A 35 -9.74 -40.86 41.64
C ASN A 35 -9.93 -42.37 41.90
N GLN A 36 -8.87 -43.13 41.59
CA GLN A 36 -8.26 -44.01 42.58
C GLN A 36 -6.76 -44.18 42.32
N SER A 37 -5.98 -43.62 43.24
CA SER A 37 -4.54 -43.77 43.39
C SER A 37 -4.23 -45.05 44.17
N GLN A 38 -3.47 -45.97 43.60
CA GLN A 38 -2.58 -46.83 44.38
C GLN A 38 -1.56 -47.49 43.45
N CYS A 39 -0.32 -46.99 43.45
CA CYS A 39 0.81 -47.79 43.00
C CYS A 39 1.85 -47.72 44.12
N GLU A 40 2.11 -48.89 44.67
CA GLU A 40 2.75 -49.10 45.96
C GLU A 40 4.22 -48.68 45.95
N ALA A 41 4.64 -48.13 47.09
CA ALA A 41 5.99 -47.72 47.34
C ALA A 41 6.93 -48.94 47.44
N THR A 42 7.88 -49.06 46.52
CA THR A 42 9.14 -49.75 46.79
C THR A 42 10.27 -48.73 46.89
N SER A 43 10.62 -48.46 48.15
CA SER A 43 11.92 -47.97 48.58
C SER A 43 13.04 -48.75 47.90
N ASN A 44 14.08 -48.05 47.40
CA ASN A 44 15.46 -48.22 47.89
C ASN A 44 16.49 -47.40 47.07
N ARG A 45 17.41 -46.78 47.83
CA ARG A 45 18.82 -46.47 47.51
C ARG A 45 19.15 -45.18 46.75
N THR A 46 19.46 -44.18 47.57
CA THR A 46 20.66 -43.31 47.54
C THR A 46 21.59 -43.48 46.34
N GLY A 47 21.66 -42.43 45.52
CA GLY A 47 22.67 -42.26 44.49
C GLY A 47 22.75 -40.80 44.04
N LYS A 48 23.52 -39.97 44.76
CA LYS A 48 23.93 -38.65 44.27
C LYS A 48 24.76 -38.84 42.99
N ARG A 49 24.15 -38.61 41.83
CA ARG A 49 24.89 -38.26 40.61
C ARG A 49 24.40 -36.88 40.20
N ALA A 50 25.29 -35.90 40.32
CA ALA A 50 25.08 -34.54 39.87
C ALA A 50 24.68 -34.59 38.39
N GLY A 51 23.39 -34.36 38.12
CA GLY A 51 22.90 -34.17 36.78
C GLY A 51 23.53 -32.89 36.24
N LYS A 52 24.56 -33.02 35.42
CA LYS A 52 25.01 -31.90 34.59
C LYS A 52 23.89 -31.70 33.55
N ARG A 53 22.87 -30.92 33.91
CA ARG A 53 21.93 -30.36 32.94
C ARG A 53 22.78 -29.49 32.02
N VAL A 54 23.15 -30.03 30.87
CA VAL A 54 23.71 -29.21 29.80
C VAL A 54 22.61 -28.22 29.44
N LYS A 55 22.83 -26.94 29.74
CA LYS A 55 22.04 -25.82 29.20
C LYS A 55 22.24 -25.82 27.69
N TYR A 56 21.40 -26.56 26.95
CA TYR A 56 21.46 -26.60 25.48
C TYR A 56 20.32 -25.80 24.84
N ASN A 57 19.37 -25.31 25.64
CA ASN A 57 18.17 -24.63 25.15
C ASN A 57 18.26 -23.10 25.12
N ASP A 58 19.21 -22.47 25.83
CA ASP A 58 19.40 -21.00 25.78
C ASP A 58 19.84 -20.58 24.37
N ASP A 59 20.92 -21.17 23.85
CA ASP A 59 21.52 -20.79 22.56
C ASP A 59 20.56 -20.95 21.37
N VAL A 60 19.74 -22.01 21.37
CA VAL A 60 18.74 -22.27 20.30
C VAL A 60 17.59 -21.27 20.39
N SER A 61 17.12 -20.97 21.61
CA SER A 61 16.04 -20.01 21.84
C SER A 61 16.49 -18.59 21.50
N ASP A 62 17.72 -18.23 21.86
CA ASP A 62 18.33 -16.94 21.54
C ASP A 62 18.57 -16.78 20.04
N SER A 63 18.99 -17.86 19.37
CA SER A 63 19.13 -17.90 17.91
C SER A 63 17.78 -17.73 17.20
N LEU A 64 16.73 -18.37 17.70
CA LEU A 64 15.37 -18.22 17.18
C LEU A 64 14.86 -16.80 17.39
N LEU A 65 15.02 -16.24 18.60
CA LEU A 65 14.64 -14.88 18.92
C LEU A 65 15.36 -13.87 18.01
N THR A 66 16.66 -14.06 17.81
CA THR A 66 17.46 -13.23 16.91
C THR A 66 16.96 -13.32 15.47
N SER A 67 16.58 -14.51 15.00
CA SER A 67 16.06 -14.73 13.66
C SER A 67 14.67 -14.09 13.47
N LEU A 68 13.80 -14.18 14.47
CA LEU A 68 12.50 -13.52 14.48
C LEU A 68 12.63 -12.00 14.48
N ASN A 69 13.58 -11.45 15.24
CA ASN A 69 13.86 -10.02 15.23
C ASN A 69 14.33 -9.55 13.86
N LYS A 70 15.28 -10.26 13.24
CA LYS A 70 15.74 -9.97 11.86
C LYS A 70 14.62 -10.07 10.84
N LEU A 71 13.72 -11.04 10.98
CA LEU A 71 12.55 -11.17 10.11
C LEU A 71 11.59 -9.97 10.29
N GLY A 72 11.38 -9.53 11.53
CA GLY A 72 10.61 -8.32 11.83
C GLY A 72 11.22 -7.06 11.21
N GLU A 73 12.54 -6.89 11.32
CA GLU A 73 13.28 -5.80 10.68
C GLU A 73 13.18 -5.84 9.15
N PHE A 74 13.33 -7.03 8.54
CA PHE A 74 13.19 -7.22 7.10
C PHE A 74 11.77 -6.88 6.62
N TYR A 75 10.75 -7.33 7.34
CA TYR A 75 9.36 -7.02 7.02
C TYR A 75 9.08 -5.51 7.13
N ALA A 76 9.53 -4.87 8.20
CA ALA A 76 9.38 -3.42 8.38
C ALA A 76 10.09 -2.63 7.28
N GLY A 77 11.33 -3.00 6.93
CA GLY A 77 12.08 -2.38 5.83
C GLY A 77 11.42 -2.60 4.47
N THR A 78 10.91 -3.80 4.21
CA THR A 78 10.19 -4.11 2.96
C THR A 78 8.90 -3.29 2.85
N LEU A 79 8.14 -3.19 3.94
CA LEU A 79 6.91 -2.40 3.96
C LEU A 79 7.19 -0.91 3.67
N GLU A 80 8.25 -0.34 4.24
CA GLU A 80 8.63 1.04 3.98
C GLU A 80 9.03 1.26 2.51
N ASN A 81 9.81 0.35 1.95
CA ASN A 81 10.17 0.40 0.52
C ASN A 81 8.93 0.30 -0.39
N VAL A 82 7.98 -0.56 -0.06
CA VAL A 82 6.71 -0.69 -0.81
C VAL A 82 5.86 0.58 -0.70
N LYS A 83 5.81 1.23 0.47
CA LYS A 83 5.11 2.52 0.63
C LYS A 83 5.72 3.60 -0.25
N GLN A 84 7.05 3.71 -0.26
CA GLN A 84 7.75 4.67 -1.11
C GLN A 84 7.46 4.41 -2.59
N LEU A 85 7.53 3.15 -3.03
CA LEU A 85 7.20 2.78 -4.40
C LEU A 85 5.74 3.12 -4.77
N THR A 86 4.80 2.80 -3.87
CA THR A 86 3.38 3.10 -4.06
C THR A 86 3.13 4.61 -4.16
N SER A 87 3.85 5.42 -3.38
CA SER A 87 3.73 6.88 -3.42
C SER A 87 4.10 7.47 -4.79
N CYS A 88 5.15 6.93 -5.44
CA CYS A 88 5.54 7.34 -6.79
C CYS A 88 4.43 7.03 -7.81
N PHE A 89 3.83 5.85 -7.72
CA PHE A 89 2.73 5.47 -8.61
C PHE A 89 1.48 6.31 -8.39
N VAL A 90 1.15 6.64 -7.14
CA VAL A 90 0.03 7.54 -6.83
C VAL A 90 0.26 8.92 -7.44
N HIS A 91 1.48 9.47 -7.30
CA HIS A 91 1.80 10.75 -7.89
C HIS A 91 1.70 10.71 -9.43
N GLU A 92 2.30 9.70 -10.08
CA GLU A 92 2.24 9.61 -11.55
C GLU A 92 0.82 9.41 -12.06
N LYS A 93 0.01 8.58 -11.38
CA LYS A 93 -1.42 8.43 -11.68
C LYS A 93 -2.12 9.78 -11.64
N HIS A 94 -1.93 10.53 -10.56
CA HIS A 94 -2.58 11.83 -10.39
C HIS A 94 -2.13 12.84 -11.46
N THR A 95 -0.84 12.86 -11.82
CA THR A 95 -0.33 13.70 -12.91
C THR A 95 -0.96 13.28 -14.25
N ALA A 96 -1.12 11.98 -14.51
CA ALA A 96 -1.78 11.49 -15.71
C ALA A 96 -3.26 11.89 -15.76
N ASP A 97 -3.98 11.78 -14.64
CA ASP A 97 -5.38 12.20 -14.53
C ASP A 97 -5.53 13.70 -14.83
N ARG A 98 -4.65 14.55 -14.28
CA ARG A 98 -4.59 15.99 -14.57
C ARG A 98 -4.35 16.28 -16.06
N ARG A 99 -3.39 15.58 -16.70
CA ARG A 99 -3.12 15.72 -18.15
C ARG A 99 -4.34 15.34 -19.00
N ASN A 100 -5.13 14.37 -18.57
CA ASN A 100 -6.33 13.95 -19.28
C ASN A 100 -7.49 14.94 -19.12
N GLN A 101 -7.60 15.60 -17.96
CA GLN A 101 -8.68 16.54 -17.67
C GLN A 101 -8.50 17.92 -18.31
N ILE A 102 -7.27 18.34 -18.57
CA ILE A 102 -6.98 19.74 -18.97
C ILE A 102 -7.71 20.19 -20.23
N VAL A 103 -7.89 19.29 -21.20
CA VAL A 103 -8.59 19.61 -22.45
C VAL A 103 -10.06 19.95 -22.19
N SER A 104 -10.71 19.26 -21.24
CA SER A 104 -12.10 19.55 -20.86
C SER A 104 -12.19 20.93 -20.21
N ILE A 105 -11.34 21.18 -19.21
CA ILE A 105 -11.36 22.43 -18.44
C ILE A 105 -11.12 23.62 -19.37
N LEU A 106 -10.13 23.54 -20.26
CA LEU A 106 -9.82 24.64 -21.18
C LEU A 106 -10.93 24.91 -22.21
N LYS A 107 -11.73 23.89 -22.57
CA LYS A 107 -12.89 24.08 -23.46
C LYS A 107 -14.07 24.75 -22.76
N GLU A 108 -14.18 24.63 -21.45
CA GLU A 108 -15.23 25.26 -20.64
C GLU A 108 -14.95 26.75 -20.39
N ILE A 109 -13.70 27.21 -20.56
CA ILE A 109 -13.34 28.61 -20.40
C ILE A 109 -13.89 29.44 -21.57
N GLU A 110 -14.84 30.33 -21.29
CA GLU A 110 -15.38 31.25 -22.28
C GLU A 110 -14.33 32.23 -22.81
N GLY A 111 -14.31 32.42 -24.13
CA GLY A 111 -13.45 33.40 -24.81
C GLY A 111 -12.08 32.88 -25.22
N LEU A 112 -11.76 31.60 -25.02
CA LEU A 112 -10.61 30.96 -25.66
C LEU A 112 -10.98 30.45 -27.05
N SER A 113 -10.13 30.75 -28.04
CA SER A 113 -10.26 30.14 -29.37
C SER A 113 -9.81 28.68 -29.35
N THR A 114 -10.28 27.86 -30.30
CA THR A 114 -9.82 26.45 -30.40
C THR A 114 -8.30 26.34 -30.58
N ILE A 115 -7.68 27.30 -31.27
CA ILE A 115 -6.23 27.35 -31.47
C ILE A 115 -5.53 27.63 -30.14
N ASP A 116 -6.05 28.58 -29.36
CA ASP A 116 -5.50 28.92 -28.03
C ASP A 116 -5.63 27.76 -27.06
N VAL A 117 -6.76 27.04 -27.09
CA VAL A 117 -6.94 25.81 -26.30
C VAL A 117 -5.85 24.78 -26.65
N VAL A 118 -5.65 24.50 -27.94
CA VAL A 118 -4.62 23.52 -28.36
C VAL A 118 -3.22 23.96 -27.92
N ARG A 119 -2.87 25.23 -28.13
CA ARG A 119 -1.56 25.76 -27.71
C ARG A 119 -1.39 25.69 -26.19
N ALA A 120 -2.40 26.06 -25.43
CA ALA A 120 -2.37 26.03 -23.98
C ALA A 120 -2.21 24.60 -23.45
N VAL A 121 -2.97 23.64 -24.00
CA VAL A 121 -2.81 22.21 -23.66
C VAL A 121 -1.37 21.76 -23.89
N MET A 122 -0.79 22.08 -25.05
CA MET A 122 0.59 21.68 -25.38
C MET A 122 1.62 22.29 -24.42
N LEU A 123 1.47 23.57 -24.05
CA LEU A 123 2.39 24.25 -23.16
C LEU A 123 2.26 23.76 -21.72
N ILE A 124 1.04 23.63 -21.21
CA ILE A 124 0.79 23.26 -19.82
C ILE A 124 1.13 21.78 -19.56
N THR A 125 0.78 20.87 -20.47
CA THR A 125 1.07 19.43 -20.28
C THR A 125 2.55 19.07 -20.45
N LYS A 126 3.34 19.95 -21.10
CA LYS A 126 4.78 19.77 -21.28
C LYS A 126 5.58 20.04 -20.00
N ASP A 127 5.07 20.90 -19.12
CA ASP A 127 5.73 21.27 -17.87
C ASP A 127 4.82 20.94 -16.67
N ASN A 128 5.23 19.96 -15.87
CA ASN A 128 4.47 19.54 -14.68
C ASN A 128 4.24 20.70 -13.69
N ASN A 129 5.13 21.70 -13.63
CA ASN A 129 4.94 22.85 -12.75
C ASN A 129 3.80 23.74 -13.26
N LEU A 130 3.69 23.94 -14.58
CA LEU A 130 2.58 24.69 -15.16
C LEU A 130 1.27 23.92 -15.00
N LEU A 131 1.32 22.59 -15.16
CA LEU A 131 0.17 21.72 -14.91
C LEU A 131 -0.30 21.85 -13.46
N ASP A 132 0.60 21.72 -12.50
CA ASP A 132 0.26 21.83 -11.09
C ASP A 132 -0.26 23.23 -10.75
N CYS A 133 0.39 24.30 -11.22
CA CYS A 133 -0.10 25.67 -11.07
C CYS A 133 -1.52 25.84 -11.63
N PHE A 134 -1.79 25.34 -12.84
CA PHE A 134 -3.13 25.42 -13.44
C PHE A 134 -4.19 24.73 -12.56
N PHE A 135 -3.89 23.54 -12.05
CA PHE A 135 -4.81 22.79 -11.19
C PHE A 135 -4.92 23.32 -9.75
N THR A 136 -4.08 24.28 -9.34
CA THR A 136 -4.26 25.05 -8.10
C THR A 136 -5.15 26.28 -8.26
N MET A 137 -5.61 26.59 -9.47
CA MET A 137 -6.51 27.73 -9.70
C MET A 137 -7.94 27.37 -9.30
N ASP A 138 -8.45 28.02 -8.26
CA ASP A 138 -9.78 27.73 -7.71
C ASP A 138 -10.94 28.22 -8.59
N THR A 139 -10.66 29.03 -9.61
CA THR A 139 -11.69 29.62 -10.50
C THR A 139 -11.27 29.58 -11.97
N LEU A 140 -12.27 29.43 -12.85
CA LEU A 140 -12.07 29.44 -14.30
C LEU A 140 -11.53 30.79 -14.82
N GLU A 141 -11.90 31.90 -14.18
CA GLU A 141 -11.39 33.23 -14.56
C GLU A 141 -9.88 33.36 -14.28
N LEU A 142 -9.41 32.82 -13.16
CA LEU A 142 -7.97 32.81 -12.86
C LEU A 142 -7.22 31.87 -13.80
N GLY A 143 -7.81 30.71 -14.12
CA GLY A 143 -7.30 29.80 -15.14
C GLY A 143 -7.20 30.46 -16.52
N LYS A 144 -8.18 31.28 -16.90
CA LYS A 144 -8.20 32.05 -18.14
C LYS A 144 -7.07 33.07 -18.22
N GLU A 145 -6.86 33.85 -17.16
CA GLU A 145 -5.74 34.80 -17.12
C GLU A 145 -4.38 34.10 -17.14
N PHE A 146 -4.24 32.99 -16.43
CA PHE A 146 -3.04 32.15 -16.49
C PHE A 146 -2.75 31.67 -17.93
N VAL A 147 -3.76 31.18 -18.64
CA VAL A 147 -3.63 30.74 -20.04
C VAL A 147 -3.20 31.90 -20.93
N LYS A 148 -3.80 33.09 -20.78
CA LYS A 148 -3.38 34.29 -21.54
C LYS A 148 -1.91 34.64 -21.30
N ILE A 149 -1.45 34.61 -20.05
CA ILE A 149 -0.04 34.90 -19.69
C ILE A 149 0.90 33.89 -20.34
N ILE A 150 0.57 32.59 -20.25
CA ILE A 150 1.38 31.54 -20.87
C ILE A 150 1.47 31.72 -22.38
N LEU A 151 0.32 31.92 -23.03
CA LEU A 151 0.27 32.05 -24.48
C LEU A 151 1.03 33.28 -24.96
N THR A 152 0.87 34.43 -24.30
CA THR A 152 1.59 35.66 -24.66
C THR A 152 3.10 35.54 -24.49
N THR A 153 3.55 34.90 -23.41
CA THR A 153 4.99 34.72 -23.12
C THR A 153 5.66 33.75 -24.09
N ASN A 154 4.91 32.79 -24.64
CA ASN A 154 5.40 31.78 -25.60
C ASN A 154 5.03 32.09 -27.07
N SER A 155 4.67 33.34 -27.37
CA SER A 155 4.38 33.81 -28.74
C SER A 155 5.50 34.64 -29.36
N SER A 156 6.65 34.77 -28.68
CA SER A 156 7.85 35.44 -29.20
C SER A 156 8.84 34.45 -29.81
#